data_AF-A0A445LF00-F1
#
_entry.id   AF-A0A445LF00-F1
#
_cell.length_a   1.000
_cell.length_b   1.000
_cell.length_c   1.000
_cell.angle_alpha   90.00
_cell.angle_beta   90.00
_cell.angle_gamma   90.00
#
_symmetry.space_group_name_H-M   'P 1'
#
loop_
_entity.id
_entity.type
_entity.pdbx_description
1 polymer ?
#
loop_
_entity_poly.entity_id
_entity_poly.type
_entity_poly.pdbx_seq_one_letter_code
_entity_poly.pdbx_strand_id
1 'polypeptide(L)'
;MERKIIDFDQGWDYMQKGITKLKKILEGAPETPFSSEEYMMLYTTIYNMCTQKPPNDFSQQLYDKYKDAFDEYIKITVLPSLREKHDEFMLRELVQRWLNHKVMVRWLSRFFHYLDRYFISRRSLPGLGAVGLTCFRESVYMEVRVNARKAVIALIDKEREGEQIDRSLLKNVLDIFVEIGMGEMGQYEQDFEVHMLEDTADYYKSKAANWIEIDSCPDYMLKAEDCLRRERDRVSHYLHCSTEQKLVEKVQLELLVTHANQLLEKENSGCHALLRDDKVEDLSRMYRLYHKIPKGLDPVANVFKQHITVEGTSLVQQAEEATSNQTTNGSGFQEQVLVRKFLELHDKYMVYVNDCFMNHTLFHKALKEAFEIFCNKTVAGSSSAELLSTFCDNILKKGGSEKLSDEAIEDTLEKVVKLLAYISDKDLFAEFYRKKLARRLLFDRSANDDHEKCILTKLKQQCGGQFTSKMEGMVVDLTLARDNQLKFEEYLRDNSHVNPGIDLTVTVLTTGFWPSYKSFDLNLPSEMIRCLEVFKGFYETRTKHRKLTWIYSLGTCHVTGCCPTAIQQC
;
A
#
# COMPACT_ATOMS: atom_id res chain seq x y z
N MET A 1 -37.88 -26.16 70.27
CA MET A 1 -37.54 -27.47 69.65
C MET A 1 -36.04 -27.53 69.51
N GLU A 2 -35.39 -28.41 70.28
CA GLU A 2 -33.96 -28.68 70.11
C GLU A 2 -33.74 -29.28 68.71
N ARG A 3 -32.85 -28.69 67.92
CA ARG A 3 -32.46 -29.26 66.62
C ARG A 3 -31.77 -30.58 66.89
N LYS A 4 -32.31 -31.68 66.35
CA LYS A 4 -31.70 -33.02 66.44
C LYS A 4 -30.32 -32.97 65.80
N ILE A 5 -29.28 -33.40 66.52
CA ILE A 5 -27.91 -33.49 66.01
C ILE A 5 -27.88 -34.60 64.96
N ILE A 6 -27.38 -34.28 63.76
CA ILE A 6 -27.10 -35.21 62.68
C ILE A 6 -25.64 -35.63 62.83
N ASP A 7 -25.41 -36.93 62.99
CA ASP A 7 -24.06 -37.50 62.96
C ASP A 7 -23.47 -37.40 61.55
N PHE A 8 -22.14 -37.27 61.45
CA PHE A 8 -21.48 -37.08 60.16
C PHE A 8 -21.76 -38.23 59.20
N ASP A 9 -21.63 -39.48 59.64
CA ASP A 9 -21.78 -40.65 58.77
C ASP A 9 -23.23 -40.78 58.29
N GLN A 10 -24.19 -40.48 59.17
CA GLN A 10 -25.62 -40.48 58.83
C GLN A 10 -25.95 -39.41 57.78
N GLY A 11 -25.47 -38.18 57.98
CA GLY A 11 -25.71 -37.09 57.05
C GLY A 11 -25.00 -37.31 55.70
N TRP A 12 -23.78 -37.84 55.75
CA TRP A 12 -22.99 -38.13 54.56
C TRP A 12 -23.55 -39.30 53.74
N ASP A 13 -24.03 -40.39 54.37
CA ASP A 13 -24.69 -41.49 53.64
C ASP A 13 -25.90 -41.00 52.83
N TYR A 14 -26.68 -40.08 53.40
CA TYR A 14 -27.79 -39.45 52.69
C TYR A 14 -27.31 -38.59 51.51
N MET A 15 -26.28 -37.77 51.72
CA MET A 15 -25.67 -36.98 50.65
C MET A 15 -25.07 -37.86 49.54
N GLN A 16 -24.41 -38.96 49.90
CA GLN A 16 -23.79 -39.89 48.96
C GLN A 16 -24.84 -40.57 48.08
N LYS A 17 -26.05 -40.86 48.59
CA LYS A 17 -27.18 -41.33 47.78
C LYS A 17 -27.60 -40.30 46.74
N GLY A 18 -27.69 -39.02 47.13
CA GLY A 18 -27.95 -37.91 46.20
C GLY A 18 -26.86 -37.76 45.14
N ILE A 19 -25.59 -37.80 45.54
CA ILE A 19 -24.43 -37.74 44.64
C ILE A 19 -24.43 -38.94 43.68
N THR A 20 -24.73 -40.14 44.17
CA THR A 20 -24.81 -41.35 43.34
C THR A 20 -25.95 -41.27 42.32
N LYS A 21 -27.12 -40.75 42.72
CA LYS A 21 -28.23 -40.46 41.80
C LYS A 21 -27.79 -39.49 40.70
N LEU A 22 -27.07 -38.41 41.07
CA LEU A 22 -26.52 -37.46 40.12
C LEU A 22 -25.53 -38.12 39.14
N LYS A 23 -24.57 -38.91 39.65
CA LYS A 23 -23.61 -39.66 38.81
C LYS A 23 -24.34 -40.54 37.79
N LYS A 24 -25.37 -41.28 38.22
CA LYS A 24 -26.19 -42.11 37.32
C LYS A 24 -26.93 -41.31 36.24
N ILE A 25 -27.51 -40.15 36.59
CA ILE A 25 -28.15 -39.24 35.63
C ILE A 25 -27.13 -38.76 34.58
N LEU A 26 -25.91 -38.42 35.00
CA LEU A 26 -24.84 -37.98 34.09
C LEU A 26 -24.39 -39.09 33.13
N GLU A 27 -24.39 -40.35 33.58
CA GLU A 27 -24.10 -41.52 32.74
C GLU A 27 -25.31 -42.00 31.90
N GLY A 28 -26.42 -41.26 31.90
CA GLY A 28 -27.60 -41.58 31.09
C GLY A 28 -28.41 -42.78 31.60
N ALA A 29 -28.24 -43.18 32.86
CA ALA A 29 -29.07 -44.21 33.47
C ALA A 29 -30.54 -43.72 33.57
N PRO A 30 -31.54 -44.62 33.54
CA PRO A 30 -32.95 -44.27 33.66
C PRO A 30 -33.30 -43.86 35.09
N GLU A 31 -32.89 -42.66 35.47
CA GLU A 31 -33.15 -42.03 36.77
C GLU A 31 -34.03 -40.80 36.58
N THR A 32 -34.90 -40.52 37.56
CA THR A 32 -35.74 -39.32 37.53
C THR A 32 -34.90 -38.07 37.81
N PRO A 33 -35.18 -36.93 37.16
CA PRO A 33 -34.58 -35.65 37.54
C PRO A 33 -34.84 -35.33 39.01
N PHE A 34 -33.94 -34.57 39.64
CA PHE A 34 -34.14 -34.13 41.03
C PHE A 34 -35.43 -33.34 41.19
N SER A 35 -36.30 -33.80 42.09
CA SER A 35 -37.49 -33.04 42.49
C SER A 35 -37.10 -31.84 43.36
N SER A 36 -38.00 -30.85 43.47
CA SER A 36 -37.78 -29.71 44.37
C SER A 36 -37.63 -30.17 45.83
N GLU A 37 -38.35 -31.22 46.22
CA GLU A 37 -38.29 -31.81 47.56
C GLU A 37 -36.93 -32.49 47.80
N GLU A 38 -36.47 -33.32 46.86
CA GLU A 38 -35.15 -33.97 46.97
C GLU A 38 -34.02 -32.95 47.06
N TYR A 39 -34.08 -31.90 46.24
CA TYR A 39 -33.13 -30.79 46.31
C TYR A 39 -33.16 -30.10 47.67
N MET A 40 -34.36 -29.74 48.17
CA MET A 40 -34.51 -29.09 49.47
C MET A 40 -33.97 -29.96 50.60
N MET A 41 -34.20 -31.27 50.55
CA MET A 41 -33.71 -32.21 51.57
C MET A 41 -32.18 -32.34 51.57
N LEU A 42 -31.55 -32.44 50.40
CA LEU A 42 -30.09 -32.48 50.27
C LEU A 42 -29.46 -31.17 50.76
N TYR A 43 -29.99 -30.03 50.33
CA TYR A 43 -29.53 -28.72 50.80
C TYR A 43 -29.72 -28.55 52.32
N THR A 44 -30.89 -28.92 52.84
CA THR A 44 -31.22 -28.79 54.28
C THR A 44 -30.34 -29.69 55.13
N THR A 45 -29.98 -30.88 54.64
CA THR A 45 -29.02 -31.79 55.29
C THR A 45 -27.66 -31.11 55.45
N ILE A 46 -27.10 -30.55 54.38
CA ILE A 46 -25.84 -29.78 54.45
C ILE A 46 -25.96 -28.57 55.39
N TYR A 47 -27.04 -27.79 55.26
CA TYR A 47 -27.29 -26.63 56.12
C TYR A 47 -27.31 -27.01 57.61
N ASN A 48 -28.00 -28.09 57.97
CA ASN A 48 -28.09 -28.55 59.35
C ASN A 48 -26.73 -29.02 59.87
N MET A 49 -26.00 -29.82 59.09
CA MET A 49 -24.65 -30.29 59.46
C MET A 49 -23.65 -29.14 59.65
N CYS A 50 -23.78 -28.05 58.89
CA CYS A 50 -22.92 -26.87 58.99
C CYS A 50 -23.37 -25.83 60.04
N THR A 51 -24.59 -25.95 60.59
CA THR A 51 -25.12 -25.01 61.63
C THR A 51 -25.16 -25.61 63.03
N GLN A 52 -24.68 -26.85 63.18
CA GLN A 52 -24.49 -27.51 64.47
C GLN A 52 -23.39 -26.81 65.30
N LYS A 53 -23.53 -26.83 66.63
CA LYS A 53 -22.52 -26.27 67.54
C LYS A 53 -21.30 -27.19 67.60
N PRO A 54 -20.09 -26.65 67.82
CA PRO A 54 -18.89 -27.45 68.11
C PRO A 54 -19.16 -28.45 69.26
N PRO A 55 -18.68 -29.70 69.17
CA PRO A 55 -17.74 -30.26 68.19
C PRO A 55 -18.36 -30.76 66.87
N ASN A 56 -19.68 -30.64 66.69
CA ASN A 56 -20.42 -31.25 65.58
C ASN A 56 -20.58 -30.33 64.35
N ASP A 57 -19.73 -29.32 64.21
CA ASP A 57 -19.66 -28.48 63.00
C ASP A 57 -18.79 -29.19 61.96
N PHE A 58 -19.44 -29.74 60.93
CA PHE A 58 -18.78 -30.53 59.90
C PHE A 58 -18.43 -29.72 58.64
N SER A 59 -18.46 -28.38 58.70
CA SER A 59 -18.27 -27.53 57.51
C SER A 59 -16.97 -27.78 56.76
N GLN A 60 -15.85 -27.98 57.48
CA GLN A 60 -14.55 -28.31 56.87
C GLN A 60 -14.57 -29.69 56.20
N GLN A 61 -15.06 -30.70 56.92
CA GLN A 61 -15.12 -32.08 56.40
C GLN A 61 -16.03 -32.16 55.16
N LEU A 62 -17.15 -31.43 55.15
CA LEU A 62 -18.06 -31.36 54.01
C LEU A 62 -17.44 -30.64 52.80
N TYR A 63 -16.59 -29.63 53.03
CA TYR A 63 -15.82 -28.99 51.98
C TYR A 63 -14.80 -29.95 51.36
N ASP A 64 -14.10 -30.73 52.17
CA ASP A 64 -13.15 -31.74 51.68
C ASP A 64 -13.89 -32.86 50.93
N LYS A 65 -15.05 -33.30 51.46
CA LYS A 65 -15.91 -34.30 50.81
C LYS A 65 -16.53 -33.84 49.49
N TYR A 66 -16.78 -32.55 49.33
CA TYR A 66 -17.18 -31.98 48.04
C TYR A 66 -16.11 -32.23 46.98
N LYS A 67 -14.83 -32.06 47.32
CA LYS A 67 -13.70 -32.37 46.43
C LYS A 67 -13.61 -33.87 46.15
N ASP A 68 -13.65 -34.70 47.20
CA ASP A 68 -13.59 -36.17 47.09
C ASP A 68 -14.64 -36.72 46.09
N ALA A 69 -15.84 -36.13 46.06
CA ALA A 69 -16.92 -36.58 45.18
C ALA A 69 -16.57 -36.43 43.68
N PHE A 70 -15.84 -35.38 43.30
CA PHE A 70 -15.33 -35.21 41.94
C PHE A 70 -14.17 -36.16 41.67
N ASP A 71 -13.20 -36.23 42.58
CA ASP A 71 -11.99 -37.04 42.40
C ASP A 71 -12.35 -38.53 42.24
N GLU A 72 -13.31 -39.02 43.01
CA GLU A 72 -13.85 -40.38 42.89
C GLU A 72 -14.50 -40.62 41.51
N TYR A 73 -15.38 -39.72 41.07
CA TYR A 73 -16.06 -39.85 39.77
C TYR A 73 -15.07 -39.78 38.60
N ILE A 74 -14.12 -38.85 38.68
CA ILE A 74 -13.08 -38.68 37.66
C ILE A 74 -12.23 -39.96 37.55
N LYS A 75 -11.79 -40.50 38.69
CA LYS A 75 -10.90 -41.66 38.73
C LYS A 75 -11.57 -42.95 38.26
N ILE A 76 -12.82 -43.17 38.65
CA ILE A 76 -13.52 -44.45 38.40
C ILE A 76 -14.22 -44.46 37.03
N THR A 77 -14.70 -43.31 36.55
CA THR A 77 -15.55 -43.25 35.35
C THR A 77 -14.92 -42.43 34.23
N VAL A 78 -14.51 -41.19 34.50
CA VAL A 78 -14.05 -40.26 33.45
C VAL A 78 -12.72 -40.70 32.83
N LEU A 79 -11.68 -40.88 33.63
CA LEU A 79 -10.35 -41.22 33.12
C LEU A 79 -10.30 -42.56 32.37
N PRO A 80 -10.90 -43.67 32.88
CA PRO A 80 -10.96 -44.91 32.12
C PRO A 80 -11.62 -44.74 30.74
N SER A 81 -12.75 -44.03 30.67
CA SER A 81 -13.48 -43.81 29.42
C SER A 81 -12.67 -43.02 28.37
N LEU A 82 -11.82 -42.09 28.82
CA LEU A 82 -10.95 -41.31 27.94
C LEU A 82 -9.73 -42.11 27.49
N ARG A 83 -9.15 -42.93 28.38
CA ARG A 83 -7.97 -43.77 28.08
C ARG A 83 -8.25 -44.87 27.07
N GLU A 84 -9.48 -45.36 27.01
CA GLU A 84 -9.91 -46.38 26.04
C GLU A 84 -10.12 -45.85 24.62
N LYS A 85 -10.18 -44.52 24.44
CA LYS A 85 -10.47 -43.88 23.15
C LYS A 85 -9.26 -43.11 22.64
N HIS A 86 -9.17 -42.99 21.31
CA HIS A 86 -8.09 -42.25 20.64
C HIS A 86 -8.65 -41.27 19.61
N ASP A 87 -7.82 -40.28 19.25
CA ASP A 87 -8.08 -39.28 18.21
C ASP A 87 -9.47 -38.63 18.33
N GLU A 88 -10.24 -38.59 17.24
CA GLU A 88 -11.56 -37.96 17.21
C GLU A 88 -12.56 -38.56 18.22
N PHE A 89 -12.51 -39.87 18.45
CA PHE A 89 -13.39 -40.51 19.44
C PHE A 89 -13.05 -40.09 20.86
N MET A 90 -11.75 -39.89 21.16
CA MET A 90 -11.30 -39.34 22.43
C MET A 90 -11.76 -37.89 22.59
N LEU A 91 -11.71 -37.08 21.53
CA LEU A 91 -12.19 -35.70 21.55
C LEU A 91 -13.70 -35.62 21.84
N ARG A 92 -14.51 -36.46 21.18
CA ARG A 92 -15.96 -36.53 21.43
C ARG A 92 -16.27 -36.91 22.88
N GLU A 93 -15.52 -37.88 23.41
CA GLU A 93 -15.64 -38.27 24.81
C GLU A 93 -15.23 -37.14 25.75
N LEU A 94 -14.13 -36.44 25.48
CA LEU A 94 -13.66 -35.31 26.29
C LEU A 94 -14.72 -34.20 26.37
N VAL A 95 -15.34 -33.86 25.24
CA VAL A 95 -16.45 -32.89 25.21
C VAL A 95 -17.63 -33.36 26.06
N GLN A 96 -18.05 -34.61 25.90
CA GLN A 96 -19.16 -35.16 26.69
C GLN A 96 -18.84 -35.15 28.19
N ARG A 97 -17.61 -35.56 28.57
CA ARG A 97 -17.16 -35.59 29.96
C ARG A 97 -17.07 -34.20 30.56
N TRP A 98 -16.63 -33.21 29.80
CA TRP A 98 -16.64 -31.81 30.25
C TRP A 98 -18.05 -31.27 30.47
N LEU A 99 -19.00 -31.54 29.55
CA LEU A 99 -20.39 -31.13 29.72
C LEU A 99 -21.02 -31.76 30.97
N ASN A 100 -20.82 -33.08 31.16
CA ASN A 100 -21.26 -33.79 32.35
C ASN A 100 -20.65 -33.19 33.62
N HIS A 101 -19.36 -32.87 33.59
CA HIS A 101 -18.65 -32.26 34.71
C HIS A 101 -19.23 -30.89 35.06
N LYS A 102 -19.51 -30.03 34.08
CA LYS A 102 -20.17 -28.73 34.31
C LYS A 102 -21.55 -28.88 34.96
N VAL A 103 -22.33 -29.88 34.56
CA VAL A 103 -23.62 -30.20 35.20
C VAL A 103 -23.41 -30.68 36.64
N MET A 104 -22.41 -31.52 36.89
CA MET A 104 -22.05 -31.98 38.22
C MET A 104 -21.65 -30.83 39.14
N VAL A 105 -20.77 -29.93 38.68
CA VAL A 105 -20.35 -28.72 39.41
C VAL A 105 -21.55 -27.86 39.76
N ARG A 106 -22.47 -27.64 38.81
CA ARG A 106 -23.68 -26.85 39.04
C ARG A 106 -24.58 -27.46 40.11
N TRP A 107 -24.80 -28.78 40.10
CA TRP A 107 -25.67 -29.43 41.08
C TRP A 107 -25.02 -29.55 42.47
N LEU A 108 -23.75 -29.96 42.53
CA LEU A 108 -23.06 -30.05 43.80
C LEU A 108 -22.89 -28.66 44.44
N SER A 109 -22.55 -27.62 43.67
CA SER A 109 -22.50 -26.25 44.20
C SER A 109 -23.85 -25.79 44.78
N ARG A 110 -24.98 -26.27 44.23
CA ARG A 110 -26.32 -25.98 44.76
C ARG A 110 -26.63 -26.74 46.04
N PHE A 111 -26.25 -28.03 46.13
CA PHE A 111 -26.44 -28.81 47.35
C PHE A 111 -25.59 -28.26 48.51
N PHE A 112 -24.35 -27.85 48.20
CA PHE A 112 -23.38 -27.35 49.17
C PHE A 112 -23.38 -25.82 49.31
N HIS A 113 -24.37 -25.11 48.73
CA HIS A 113 -24.38 -23.65 48.62
C HIS A 113 -24.21 -22.90 49.95
N TYR A 114 -24.62 -23.51 51.08
CA TYR A 114 -24.38 -22.94 52.40
C TYR A 114 -22.88 -22.72 52.69
N LEU A 115 -22.01 -23.65 52.27
CA LEU A 115 -20.56 -23.54 52.46
C LEU A 115 -20.00 -22.33 51.72
N ASP A 116 -20.38 -22.13 50.45
CA ASP A 116 -19.98 -20.96 49.65
C ASP A 116 -20.36 -19.64 50.35
N ARG A 117 -21.61 -19.55 50.82
CA ARG A 117 -22.14 -18.31 51.37
C ARG A 117 -21.55 -17.95 52.74
N TYR A 118 -21.23 -18.93 53.57
CA TYR A 118 -20.89 -18.67 54.98
C TYR A 118 -19.55 -19.23 55.42
N PHE A 119 -19.17 -20.45 55.04
CA PHE A 119 -17.94 -21.08 55.52
C PHE A 119 -16.72 -20.62 54.72
N ILE A 120 -16.80 -20.71 53.39
CA ILE A 120 -15.74 -20.37 52.44
C ILE A 120 -15.42 -18.88 52.53
N SER A 121 -16.46 -18.02 52.53
CA SER A 121 -16.30 -16.56 52.67
C SER A 121 -15.60 -16.16 53.96
N ARG A 122 -15.83 -16.86 55.08
CA ARG A 122 -15.18 -16.55 56.37
C ARG A 122 -13.72 -17.00 56.45
N ARG A 123 -13.33 -18.01 55.65
CA ARG A 123 -11.99 -18.60 55.67
C ARG A 123 -11.13 -18.21 54.46
N SER A 124 -11.66 -17.42 53.54
CA SER A 124 -11.00 -17.04 52.28
C SER A 124 -10.55 -18.26 51.47
N LEU A 125 -11.35 -19.33 51.48
CA LEU A 125 -11.10 -20.52 50.66
C LEU A 125 -11.58 -20.31 49.21
N PRO A 126 -11.10 -21.11 48.24
CA PRO A 126 -11.67 -21.11 46.89
C PRO A 126 -13.16 -21.49 46.90
N GLY A 127 -13.96 -20.81 46.06
CA GLY A 127 -15.38 -21.11 45.90
C GLY A 127 -15.63 -22.50 45.30
N LEU A 128 -16.76 -23.12 45.63
CA LEU A 128 -17.10 -24.49 45.20
C LEU A 128 -17.07 -24.66 43.68
N GLY A 129 -17.55 -23.66 42.94
CA GLY A 129 -17.48 -23.66 41.48
C GLY A 129 -16.04 -23.74 40.97
N ALA A 130 -15.14 -22.92 41.52
CA ALA A 130 -13.73 -22.91 41.15
C ALA A 130 -13.04 -24.24 41.51
N VAL A 131 -13.29 -24.78 42.71
CA VAL A 131 -12.77 -26.10 43.13
C VAL A 131 -13.20 -27.19 42.16
N GLY A 132 -14.49 -27.22 41.80
CA GLY A 132 -15.02 -28.20 40.87
C GLY A 132 -14.32 -28.15 39.50
N LEU A 133 -14.09 -26.95 38.95
CA LEU A 133 -13.35 -26.78 37.70
C LEU A 133 -11.87 -27.18 37.85
N THR A 134 -11.25 -26.85 38.98
CA THR A 134 -9.85 -27.22 39.28
C THR A 134 -9.66 -28.73 39.32
N CYS A 135 -10.60 -29.49 39.90
CA CYS A 135 -10.54 -30.96 39.91
C CYS A 135 -10.43 -31.54 38.48
N PHE A 136 -11.24 -31.02 37.54
CA PHE A 136 -11.16 -31.46 36.14
C PHE A 136 -9.88 -31.00 35.47
N ARG A 137 -9.44 -29.77 35.74
CA ARG A 137 -8.17 -29.23 35.21
C ARG A 137 -7.00 -30.13 35.60
N GLU A 138 -6.82 -30.36 36.91
CA GLU A 138 -5.68 -31.09 37.46
C GLU A 138 -5.69 -32.57 37.11
N SER A 139 -6.87 -33.21 37.13
CA SER A 139 -6.98 -34.66 36.98
C SER A 139 -7.21 -35.11 35.54
N VAL A 140 -8.05 -34.40 34.78
CA VAL A 140 -8.45 -34.82 33.43
C VAL A 140 -7.66 -34.06 32.36
N TYR A 141 -7.78 -32.73 32.35
CA TYR A 141 -7.18 -31.90 31.31
C TYR A 141 -5.66 -32.06 31.25
N MET A 142 -4.96 -32.00 32.40
CA MET A 142 -3.49 -32.15 32.43
C MET A 142 -3.00 -33.48 31.86
N GLU A 143 -3.80 -34.55 31.99
CA GLU A 143 -3.48 -35.88 31.45
C GLU A 143 -3.70 -35.93 29.94
N VAL A 144 -4.83 -35.41 29.45
CA VAL A 144 -5.25 -35.58 28.05
C VAL A 144 -4.82 -34.46 27.11
N ARG A 145 -4.42 -33.28 27.62
CA ARG A 145 -4.17 -32.06 26.82
C ARG A 145 -3.22 -32.29 25.64
N VAL A 146 -2.17 -33.10 25.80
CA VAL A 146 -1.19 -33.37 24.74
C VAL A 146 -1.81 -34.18 23.61
N ASN A 147 -2.55 -35.24 23.95
CA ASN A 147 -3.22 -36.09 22.96
C ASN A 147 -4.38 -35.34 22.29
N ALA A 148 -5.13 -34.55 23.06
CA ALA A 148 -6.20 -33.72 22.53
C ALA A 148 -5.67 -32.67 21.55
N ARG A 149 -4.58 -31.98 21.90
CA ARG A 149 -3.88 -31.06 21.00
C ARG A 149 -3.47 -31.76 19.70
N LYS A 150 -2.79 -32.90 19.78
CA LYS A 150 -2.32 -33.63 18.59
C LYS A 150 -3.49 -34.03 17.68
N ALA A 151 -4.56 -34.54 18.26
CA ALA A 151 -5.77 -34.91 17.51
C ALA A 151 -6.44 -33.70 16.84
N VAL A 152 -6.50 -32.55 17.54
CA VAL A 152 -7.03 -31.31 16.98
C VAL A 152 -6.18 -30.81 15.81
N ILE A 153 -4.85 -30.75 15.97
CA ILE A 153 -3.94 -30.32 14.90
C ILE A 153 -4.08 -31.25 13.68
N ALA A 154 -4.11 -32.57 13.89
CA ALA A 154 -4.30 -33.53 12.80
C ALA A 154 -5.64 -33.35 12.06
N LEU A 155 -6.72 -32.95 12.75
CA LEU A 155 -7.99 -32.61 12.10
C LEU A 155 -7.90 -31.31 11.30
N ILE A 156 -7.17 -30.30 11.80
CA ILE A 156 -6.92 -29.06 11.06
C ILE A 156 -6.15 -29.35 9.77
N ASP A 157 -5.15 -30.23 9.81
CA ASP A 157 -4.37 -30.60 8.63
C ASP A 157 -5.18 -31.38 7.60
N LYS A 158 -6.05 -32.31 8.04
CA LYS A 158 -7.02 -32.97 7.16
C LYS A 158 -7.91 -31.96 6.45
N GLU A 159 -8.39 -30.94 7.16
CA GLU A 159 -9.17 -29.86 6.55
C GLU A 159 -8.33 -28.99 5.58
N ARG A 160 -7.02 -28.82 5.84
CA ARG A 160 -6.11 -28.15 4.89
C ARG A 160 -5.95 -28.91 3.58
N GLU A 161 -5.94 -30.23 3.64
CA GLU A 161 -5.92 -31.09 2.45
C GLU A 161 -7.31 -31.26 1.79
N GLY A 162 -8.35 -30.63 2.35
CA GLY A 162 -9.70 -30.59 1.78
C GLY A 162 -10.65 -31.69 2.27
N GLU A 163 -10.26 -32.45 3.28
CA GLU A 163 -11.15 -33.42 3.93
C GLU A 163 -12.25 -32.71 4.74
N GLN A 164 -13.41 -33.35 4.84
CA GLN A 164 -14.51 -32.88 5.69
C GLN A 164 -14.26 -33.28 7.14
N ILE A 165 -14.38 -32.31 8.04
CA ILE A 165 -14.20 -32.52 9.47
C ILE A 165 -15.41 -32.01 10.26
N ASP A 166 -15.57 -32.52 11.48
CA ASP A 166 -16.57 -31.99 12.43
C ASP A 166 -16.05 -30.69 13.08
N ARG A 167 -16.31 -29.55 12.41
CA ARG A 167 -15.95 -28.21 12.92
C ARG A 167 -16.59 -27.90 14.27
N SER A 168 -17.76 -28.46 14.56
CA SER A 168 -18.45 -28.25 15.84
C SER A 168 -17.72 -28.95 16.98
N LEU A 169 -17.20 -30.15 16.73
CA LEU A 169 -16.34 -30.86 17.66
C LEU A 169 -15.06 -30.08 17.96
N LEU A 170 -14.37 -29.58 16.92
CA LEU A 170 -13.16 -28.76 17.12
C LEU A 170 -13.45 -27.54 17.98
N LYS A 171 -14.52 -26.80 17.68
CA LYS A 171 -14.91 -25.64 18.47
C LYS A 171 -15.15 -26.01 19.93
N ASN A 172 -15.92 -27.06 20.20
CA ASN A 172 -16.22 -27.50 21.56
C ASN A 172 -14.96 -27.94 22.32
N VAL A 173 -14.00 -28.60 21.66
CA VAL A 173 -12.72 -28.98 22.27
C VAL A 173 -11.88 -27.75 22.58
N LEU A 174 -11.77 -26.80 21.65
CA LEU A 174 -10.97 -25.59 21.84
C LEU A 174 -11.59 -24.67 22.90
N ASP A 175 -12.91 -24.61 22.99
CA ASP A 175 -13.62 -23.92 24.06
C ASP A 175 -13.25 -24.52 25.45
N ILE A 176 -12.92 -25.83 25.56
CA ILE A 176 -12.39 -26.41 26.81
C ILE A 176 -11.01 -25.83 27.16
N PHE A 177 -10.10 -25.70 26.19
CA PHE A 177 -8.77 -25.10 26.43
C PHE A 177 -8.88 -23.65 26.93
N VAL A 178 -9.90 -22.92 26.48
CA VAL A 178 -10.21 -21.56 26.94
C VAL A 178 -10.88 -21.57 28.32
N GLU A 179 -11.94 -22.36 28.51
CA GLU A 179 -12.72 -22.40 29.76
C GLU A 179 -11.88 -22.91 30.95
N ILE A 180 -10.94 -23.83 30.75
CA ILE A 180 -10.04 -24.36 31.78
C ILE A 180 -9.09 -23.30 32.34
N GLY A 181 -8.81 -22.25 31.57
CA GLY A 181 -8.04 -21.10 32.01
C GLY A 181 -8.75 -20.22 33.03
N MET A 182 -10.03 -20.48 33.34
CA MET A 182 -10.84 -19.73 34.33
C MET A 182 -10.80 -18.20 34.14
N GLY A 183 -10.77 -17.74 32.89
CA GLY A 183 -10.69 -16.32 32.53
C GLY A 183 -9.32 -15.86 32.03
N GLU A 184 -8.29 -16.71 32.13
CA GLU A 184 -6.97 -16.47 31.56
C GLU A 184 -6.77 -17.27 30.26
N MET A 185 -6.16 -16.66 29.25
CA MET A 185 -5.88 -17.33 27.97
C MET A 185 -4.62 -18.21 28.00
N GLY A 186 -3.85 -18.18 29.09
CA GLY A 186 -2.54 -18.84 29.16
C GLY A 186 -2.56 -20.33 28.81
N GLN A 187 -3.62 -21.05 29.18
CA GLN A 187 -3.74 -22.48 28.85
C GLN A 187 -4.01 -22.72 27.37
N TYR A 188 -4.92 -21.95 26.76
CA TYR A 188 -5.14 -22.02 25.32
C TYR A 188 -3.87 -21.65 24.55
N GLU A 189 -3.19 -20.57 24.95
CA GLU A 189 -1.99 -20.10 24.25
C GLU A 189 -0.83 -21.11 24.35
N GLN A 190 -0.51 -21.57 25.56
CA GLN A 190 0.65 -22.44 25.81
C GLN A 190 0.38 -23.90 25.45
N ASP A 191 -0.78 -24.44 25.79
CA ASP A 191 -1.06 -25.86 25.58
C ASP A 191 -1.59 -26.17 24.17
N PHE A 192 -1.99 -25.16 23.38
CA PHE A 192 -2.50 -25.36 22.02
C PHE A 192 -1.93 -24.38 20.99
N GLU A 193 -2.16 -23.07 21.15
CA GLU A 193 -1.90 -22.07 20.10
C GLU A 193 -0.45 -22.09 19.61
N VAL A 194 0.52 -22.07 20.53
CA VAL A 194 1.96 -22.08 20.17
C VAL A 194 2.31 -23.27 19.28
N HIS A 195 1.84 -24.46 19.65
CA HIS A 195 2.12 -25.68 18.90
C HIS A 195 1.37 -25.76 17.58
N MET A 196 0.14 -25.25 17.51
CA MET A 196 -0.62 -25.16 16.26
C MET A 196 0.05 -24.18 15.29
N LEU A 197 0.58 -23.06 15.78
CA LEU A 197 1.32 -22.10 14.97
C LEU A 197 2.65 -22.65 14.45
N GLU A 198 3.37 -23.44 15.26
CA GLU A 198 4.59 -24.17 14.85
C GLU A 198 4.28 -25.17 13.74
N ASP A 199 3.28 -26.03 13.95
CA ASP A 199 2.85 -27.03 12.98
C ASP A 199 2.37 -26.39 11.66
N THR A 200 1.61 -25.28 11.76
CA THR A 200 1.17 -24.51 10.59
C THR A 200 2.36 -23.94 9.81
N ALA A 201 3.40 -23.47 10.50
CA ALA A 201 4.59 -22.95 9.84
C ALA A 201 5.31 -24.07 9.08
N ASP A 202 5.49 -25.24 9.69
CA ASP A 202 6.11 -26.39 9.04
C ASP A 202 5.29 -26.87 7.82
N TYR A 203 3.96 -26.94 7.95
CA TYR A 203 3.05 -27.27 6.85
C TYR A 203 3.23 -26.32 5.65
N TYR A 204 3.15 -25.01 5.88
CA TYR A 204 3.24 -24.04 4.79
C TYR A 204 4.65 -23.89 4.23
N LYS A 205 5.68 -24.09 5.04
CA LYS A 205 7.06 -24.17 4.58
C LYS A 205 7.25 -25.32 3.59
N SER A 206 6.73 -26.50 3.89
CA SER A 206 6.77 -27.64 2.96
C SER A 206 5.96 -27.40 1.69
N LYS A 207 4.76 -26.81 1.80
CA LYS A 207 3.93 -26.47 0.62
C LYS A 207 4.60 -25.41 -0.25
N ALA A 208 5.15 -24.34 0.35
CA ALA A 208 5.85 -23.28 -0.36
C ALA A 208 7.05 -23.81 -1.14
N ALA A 209 7.88 -24.65 -0.52
CA ALA A 209 9.05 -25.25 -1.17
C ALA A 209 8.68 -26.09 -2.41
N ASN A 210 7.53 -26.76 -2.39
CA ASN A 210 7.04 -27.52 -3.54
C ASN A 210 6.46 -26.59 -4.64
N TRP A 211 5.58 -25.66 -4.24
CA TRP A 211 4.89 -24.76 -5.17
C TRP A 211 5.84 -23.80 -5.87
N ILE A 212 6.89 -23.32 -5.18
CA ILE A 212 7.85 -22.38 -5.77
C ILE A 212 8.64 -23.00 -6.93
N GLU A 213 8.84 -24.32 -6.94
CA GLU A 213 9.52 -25.01 -8.04
C GLU A 213 8.56 -25.23 -9.22
N ILE A 214 7.36 -25.74 -8.93
CA ILE A 214 6.44 -26.26 -9.95
C ILE A 214 5.54 -25.17 -10.55
N ASP A 215 5.04 -24.24 -9.74
CA ASP A 215 4.01 -23.29 -10.17
C ASP A 215 4.61 -22.02 -10.79
N SER A 216 3.82 -21.36 -11.63
CA SER A 216 4.10 -19.98 -12.05
C SER A 216 3.91 -19.00 -10.87
N CYS A 217 4.53 -17.82 -10.92
CA CYS A 217 4.32 -16.81 -9.88
C CYS A 217 2.83 -16.42 -9.70
N PRO A 218 2.02 -16.18 -10.77
CA PRO A 218 0.58 -15.95 -10.63
C PRO A 218 -0.17 -17.10 -9.93
N ASP A 219 0.08 -18.34 -10.32
CA ASP A 219 -0.59 -19.51 -9.74
C ASP A 219 -0.22 -19.69 -8.26
N TYR A 220 1.05 -19.48 -7.93
CA TYR A 220 1.53 -19.46 -6.55
C TYR A 220 0.81 -18.38 -5.73
N MET A 221 0.72 -17.16 -6.25
CA MET A 221 0.04 -16.05 -5.56
C MET A 221 -1.45 -16.33 -5.34
N LEU A 222 -2.13 -16.98 -6.30
CA LEU A 222 -3.51 -17.43 -6.13
C LEU A 222 -3.65 -18.46 -5.00
N LYS A 223 -2.76 -19.46 -4.95
CA LYS A 223 -2.73 -20.45 -3.86
C LYS A 223 -2.46 -19.78 -2.52
N ALA A 224 -1.52 -18.83 -2.46
CA ALA A 224 -1.20 -18.10 -1.24
C ALA A 224 -2.36 -17.23 -0.74
N GLU A 225 -3.03 -16.50 -1.65
CA GLU A 225 -4.23 -15.72 -1.34
C GLU A 225 -5.35 -16.60 -0.76
N ASP A 226 -5.60 -17.75 -1.39
CA ASP A 226 -6.62 -18.70 -0.95
C ASP A 226 -6.26 -19.37 0.38
N CYS A 227 -4.99 -19.71 0.61
CA CYS A 227 -4.51 -20.23 1.89
C CYS A 227 -4.77 -19.23 3.02
N LEU A 228 -4.38 -17.96 2.83
CA LEU A 228 -4.61 -16.90 3.82
C LEU A 228 -6.11 -16.70 4.10
N ARG A 229 -6.96 -16.79 3.07
CA ARG A 229 -8.41 -16.72 3.23
C ARG A 229 -8.93 -17.90 4.06
N ARG A 230 -8.55 -19.14 3.71
CA ARG A 230 -8.99 -20.35 4.42
C ARG A 230 -8.54 -20.36 5.89
N GLU A 231 -7.33 -19.89 6.20
CA GLU A 231 -6.86 -19.81 7.59
C GLU A 231 -7.67 -18.79 8.41
N ARG A 232 -8.03 -17.63 7.85
CA ARG A 232 -8.98 -16.71 8.50
C ARG A 232 -10.35 -17.34 8.71
N ASP A 233 -10.84 -18.06 7.70
CA ASP A 233 -12.11 -18.79 7.83
C ASP A 233 -12.03 -19.80 8.98
N ARG A 234 -10.95 -20.59 9.10
CA ARG A 234 -10.76 -21.52 10.23
C ARG A 234 -10.82 -20.83 11.58
N VAL A 235 -10.17 -19.66 11.70
CA VAL A 235 -10.22 -18.88 12.95
C VAL A 235 -11.64 -18.50 13.30
N SER A 236 -12.39 -17.93 12.36
CA SER A 236 -13.78 -17.53 12.61
C SER A 236 -14.71 -18.70 12.95
N HIS A 237 -14.42 -19.92 12.48
CA HIS A 237 -15.27 -21.08 12.73
C HIS A 237 -15.01 -21.76 14.07
N TYR A 238 -13.75 -21.92 14.49
CA TYR A 238 -13.45 -22.72 15.69
C TYR A 238 -12.26 -22.28 16.54
N LEU A 239 -11.34 -21.42 16.07
CA LEU A 239 -10.23 -20.92 16.90
C LEU A 239 -10.67 -19.68 17.70
N HIS A 240 -9.87 -19.30 18.70
CA HIS A 240 -10.09 -18.05 19.41
C HIS A 240 -9.67 -16.85 18.54
N CYS A 241 -10.39 -15.72 18.62
CA CYS A 241 -10.15 -14.56 17.76
C CYS A 241 -8.76 -13.93 17.95
N SER A 242 -8.13 -14.11 19.12
CA SER A 242 -6.75 -13.64 19.37
C SER A 242 -5.71 -14.34 18.51
N THR A 243 -6.05 -15.50 17.92
CA THR A 243 -5.15 -16.30 17.10
C THR A 243 -5.02 -15.76 15.67
N GLU A 244 -6.01 -15.00 15.17
CA GLU A 244 -6.07 -14.61 13.75
C GLU A 244 -4.81 -13.91 13.29
N GLN A 245 -4.38 -12.87 14.02
CA GLN A 245 -3.21 -12.09 13.64
C GLN A 245 -1.94 -12.94 13.66
N LYS A 246 -1.70 -13.70 14.74
CA LYS A 246 -0.51 -14.54 14.90
C LYS A 246 -0.42 -15.61 13.81
N LEU A 247 -1.56 -16.23 13.48
CA LEU A 247 -1.67 -17.25 12.43
C LEU A 247 -1.41 -16.67 11.05
N VAL A 248 -2.07 -15.56 10.70
CA VAL A 248 -1.90 -14.91 9.40
C VAL A 248 -0.45 -14.45 9.20
N GLU A 249 0.19 -13.86 10.22
CA GLU A 249 1.59 -13.44 10.16
C GLU A 249 2.53 -14.64 9.92
N LYS A 250 2.29 -15.78 10.57
CA LYS A 250 3.06 -17.01 10.35
C LYS A 250 2.90 -17.55 8.93
N VAL A 251 1.67 -17.61 8.42
CA VAL A 251 1.40 -18.07 7.05
C VAL A 251 2.01 -17.13 6.01
N GLN A 252 1.95 -15.82 6.23
CA GLN A 252 2.58 -14.83 5.36
C GLN A 252 4.12 -14.93 5.37
N LEU A 253 4.72 -15.17 6.53
CA LEU A 253 6.16 -15.37 6.65
C LEU A 253 6.62 -16.55 5.78
N GLU A 254 6.01 -17.72 5.96
CA GLU A 254 6.42 -18.94 5.26
C GLU A 254 6.08 -18.92 3.76
N LEU A 255 4.91 -18.38 3.36
CA LEU A 255 4.51 -18.36 1.94
C LEU A 255 5.11 -17.19 1.16
N LEU A 256 5.25 -16.00 1.74
CA LEU A 256 5.55 -14.79 0.97
C LEU A 256 6.91 -14.19 1.31
N VAL A 257 7.26 -14.10 2.60
CA VAL A 257 8.51 -13.43 3.01
C VAL A 257 9.73 -14.29 2.72
N THR A 258 9.71 -15.56 3.15
CA THR A 258 10.86 -16.48 3.00
C THR A 258 11.24 -16.68 1.53
N HIS A 259 10.26 -16.69 0.62
CA HIS A 259 10.45 -16.94 -0.81
C HIS A 259 10.35 -15.68 -1.68
N ALA A 260 10.34 -14.47 -1.08
CA ALA A 260 10.03 -13.23 -1.81
C ALA A 260 10.90 -13.03 -3.06
N ASN A 261 12.23 -13.08 -2.91
CA ASN A 261 13.15 -12.87 -4.04
C ASN A 261 12.99 -13.96 -5.10
N GLN A 262 12.88 -15.24 -4.69
CA GLN A 262 12.70 -16.36 -5.62
C GLN A 262 11.41 -16.23 -6.43
N LEU A 263 10.32 -15.77 -5.80
CA LEU A 263 9.03 -15.58 -6.45
C LEU A 263 9.02 -14.36 -7.38
N LEU A 264 9.57 -13.24 -6.91
CA LEU A 264 9.57 -11.97 -7.64
C LEU A 264 10.54 -11.97 -8.83
N GLU A 265 11.69 -12.64 -8.70
CA GLU A 265 12.72 -12.74 -9.74
C GLU A 265 12.58 -14.02 -10.58
N LYS A 266 11.51 -14.82 -10.37
CA LYS A 266 11.31 -16.07 -11.11
C LYS A 266 11.34 -15.84 -12.62
N GLU A 267 12.15 -16.63 -13.31
CA GLU A 267 12.27 -16.54 -14.77
C GLU A 267 10.91 -16.72 -15.45
N ASN A 268 10.61 -15.85 -16.41
CA ASN A 268 9.42 -15.89 -17.27
C ASN A 268 8.05 -15.80 -16.58
N SER A 269 7.97 -15.72 -15.25
CA SER A 269 6.69 -15.56 -14.54
C SER A 269 6.72 -14.57 -13.38
N GLY A 270 7.91 -14.22 -12.87
CA GLY A 270 8.08 -13.25 -11.79
C GLY A 270 7.66 -11.82 -12.18
N CYS A 271 7.85 -10.88 -11.26
CA CYS A 271 7.37 -9.51 -11.39
C CYS A 271 7.85 -8.82 -12.68
N HIS A 272 9.09 -9.06 -13.12
CA HIS A 272 9.59 -8.58 -14.42
C HIS A 272 8.77 -9.09 -15.62
N ALA A 273 8.40 -10.37 -15.63
CA ALA A 273 7.59 -10.94 -16.70
C ALA A 273 6.16 -10.39 -16.66
N LEU A 274 5.58 -10.22 -15.47
CA LEU A 274 4.25 -9.64 -15.31
C LEU A 274 4.18 -8.19 -15.81
N LEU A 275 5.22 -7.39 -15.58
CA LEU A 275 5.30 -6.02 -16.10
C LEU A 275 5.49 -5.99 -17.63
N ARG A 276 6.35 -6.87 -18.16
CA ARG A 276 6.59 -6.98 -19.60
C ARG A 276 5.35 -7.41 -20.38
N ASP A 277 4.60 -8.36 -19.82
CA ASP A 277 3.46 -9.01 -20.49
C ASP A 277 2.11 -8.37 -20.09
N ASP A 278 2.15 -7.17 -19.48
CA ASP A 278 1.02 -6.33 -19.06
C ASP A 278 -0.05 -7.08 -18.22
N LYS A 279 0.39 -7.91 -17.27
CA LYS A 279 -0.46 -8.71 -16.37
C LYS A 279 -0.97 -7.90 -15.17
N VAL A 280 -1.81 -6.90 -15.44
CA VAL A 280 -2.35 -5.92 -14.48
C VAL A 280 -3.00 -6.56 -13.24
N GLU A 281 -3.86 -7.57 -13.41
CA GLU A 281 -4.54 -8.24 -12.29
C GLU A 281 -3.57 -9.00 -11.37
N ASP A 282 -2.55 -9.64 -11.95
CA ASP A 282 -1.56 -10.39 -11.19
C ASP A 282 -0.62 -9.45 -10.41
N LEU A 283 -0.27 -8.30 -10.99
CA LEU A 283 0.47 -7.23 -10.30
C LEU A 283 -0.34 -6.62 -9.16
N SER A 284 -1.65 -6.42 -9.37
CA SER A 284 -2.57 -5.95 -8.32
C SER A 284 -2.72 -6.97 -7.18
N ARG A 285 -2.73 -8.27 -7.49
CA ARG A 285 -2.68 -9.34 -6.48
C ARG A 285 -1.36 -9.33 -5.71
N MET A 286 -0.24 -9.20 -6.42
CA MET A 286 1.08 -9.08 -5.80
C MET A 286 1.10 -7.92 -4.80
N TYR A 287 0.61 -6.74 -5.19
CA TYR A 287 0.47 -5.61 -4.28
C TYR A 287 -0.38 -5.93 -3.05
N ARG A 288 -1.59 -6.49 -3.23
CA ARG A 288 -2.50 -6.82 -2.11
C ARG A 288 -1.90 -7.83 -1.11
N LEU A 289 -1.10 -8.79 -1.59
CA LEU A 289 -0.44 -9.78 -0.75
C LEU A 289 0.71 -9.17 0.06
N TYR A 290 1.58 -8.40 -0.58
CA TYR A 290 2.77 -7.81 0.06
C TYR A 290 2.49 -6.52 0.86
N HIS A 291 1.45 -5.76 0.52
CA HIS A 291 1.08 -4.53 1.24
C HIS A 291 0.73 -4.77 2.71
N LYS A 292 0.16 -5.93 3.02
CA LYS A 292 -0.20 -6.31 4.40
C LYS A 292 1.00 -6.73 5.25
N ILE A 293 2.18 -6.88 4.64
CA ILE A 293 3.38 -7.37 5.31
C ILE A 293 4.29 -6.16 5.60
N PRO A 294 4.81 -6.03 6.84
CA PRO A 294 5.78 -4.98 7.16
C PRO A 294 6.99 -5.02 6.21
N LYS A 295 7.24 -3.92 5.49
CA LYS A 295 8.29 -3.81 4.45
C LYS A 295 8.16 -4.82 3.30
N GLY A 296 7.01 -5.46 3.14
CA GLY A 296 6.79 -6.44 2.06
C GLY A 296 6.82 -5.84 0.66
N LEU A 297 6.47 -4.56 0.52
CA LEU A 297 6.47 -3.86 -0.77
C LEU A 297 7.86 -3.41 -1.24
N ASP A 298 8.85 -3.33 -0.35
CA ASP A 298 10.21 -2.87 -0.67
C ASP A 298 10.85 -3.70 -1.82
N PRO A 299 10.85 -5.06 -1.79
CA PRO A 299 11.38 -5.84 -2.89
C PRO A 299 10.57 -5.69 -4.18
N VAL A 300 9.23 -5.59 -4.09
CA VAL A 300 8.36 -5.39 -5.28
C VAL A 300 8.64 -4.05 -5.95
N ALA A 301 8.75 -2.97 -5.17
CA ALA A 301 9.09 -1.64 -5.66
C ALA A 301 10.50 -1.59 -6.26
N ASN A 302 11.45 -2.35 -5.72
CA ASN A 302 12.79 -2.44 -6.28
C ASN A 302 12.80 -3.14 -7.65
N VAL A 303 12.08 -4.26 -7.80
CA VAL A 303 11.95 -4.95 -9.09
C VAL A 303 11.24 -4.06 -10.13
N PHE A 304 10.18 -3.35 -9.71
CA PHE A 304 9.51 -2.36 -10.55
C PHE A 304 10.47 -1.26 -11.04
N LYS A 305 11.26 -0.67 -10.13
CA LYS A 305 12.30 0.32 -10.49
C LYS A 305 13.30 -0.25 -11.50
N GLN A 306 13.82 -1.44 -11.24
CA GLN A 306 14.81 -2.08 -12.09
C GLN A 306 14.26 -2.34 -13.49
N HIS A 307 13.02 -2.82 -13.60
CA HIS A 307 12.36 -3.06 -14.88
C HIS A 307 12.27 -1.79 -15.73
N ILE A 308 11.76 -0.69 -15.14
CA ILE A 308 11.63 0.60 -15.82
C ILE A 308 13.01 1.16 -16.22
N THR A 309 14.01 0.98 -15.36
CA THR A 309 15.38 1.44 -15.63
C THR A 309 15.98 0.71 -16.84
N VAL A 310 15.72 -0.60 -16.97
CA VAL A 310 16.17 -1.43 -18.10
C VAL A 310 15.47 -1.01 -19.39
N GLU A 311 14.14 -0.86 -19.37
CA GLU A 311 13.38 -0.40 -20.55
C GLU A 311 13.83 1.00 -20.99
N GLY A 312 13.90 1.96 -20.06
CA GLY A 312 14.33 3.32 -20.35
C GLY A 312 15.77 3.41 -20.86
N THR A 313 16.69 2.61 -20.30
CA THR A 313 18.07 2.55 -20.79
C THR A 313 18.17 1.92 -22.18
N SER A 314 17.36 0.90 -22.49
CA SER A 314 17.31 0.31 -23.83
C SER A 314 16.86 1.33 -24.88
N LEU A 315 15.89 2.19 -24.54
CA LEU A 315 15.46 3.28 -25.42
C LEU A 315 16.58 4.28 -25.72
N VAL A 316 17.36 4.64 -24.70
CA VAL A 316 18.55 5.50 -24.86
C VAL A 316 19.56 4.85 -25.81
N GLN A 317 19.90 3.58 -25.57
CA GLN A 317 20.87 2.85 -26.38
C GLN A 317 20.41 2.73 -27.85
N GLN A 318 19.14 2.41 -28.09
CA GLN A 318 18.57 2.35 -29.44
C GLN A 318 18.69 3.70 -30.18
N ALA A 319 18.52 4.82 -29.47
CA ALA A 319 18.66 6.14 -30.05
C ALA A 319 20.12 6.49 -30.38
N GLU A 320 21.08 6.09 -29.54
CA GLU A 320 22.52 6.28 -29.77
C GLU A 320 23.01 5.49 -31.00
N GLU A 321 22.59 4.22 -31.11
CA GLU A 321 22.92 3.35 -32.24
C GLU A 321 22.30 3.86 -33.55
N ALA A 322 21.04 4.32 -33.51
CA ALA A 322 20.37 4.89 -34.67
C ALA A 322 21.05 6.18 -35.16
N THR A 323 21.60 6.99 -34.25
CA THR A 323 22.29 8.25 -34.59
C THR A 323 23.69 8.01 -35.15
N SER A 324 24.41 6.99 -34.65
CA SER A 324 25.74 6.63 -35.14
C SER A 324 25.72 6.10 -36.59
N ASN A 325 24.60 5.50 -37.01
CA ASN A 325 24.46 4.91 -38.34
C ASN A 325 23.92 5.87 -39.42
N GLN A 326 23.50 7.09 -39.06
CA GLN A 326 22.94 8.07 -40.02
C GLN A 326 23.91 9.23 -40.29
N THR A 327 24.34 9.36 -41.54
CA THR A 327 25.12 10.50 -42.05
C THR A 327 24.26 11.78 -42.09
N THR A 328 24.54 12.67 -41.13
CA THR A 328 24.46 14.15 -41.14
C THR A 328 23.14 14.89 -41.41
N ASN A 329 22.06 14.28 -41.94
CA ASN A 329 20.82 15.03 -42.25
C ASN A 329 19.54 14.55 -41.52
N GLY A 330 19.63 13.58 -40.58
CA GLY A 330 18.47 12.98 -39.90
C GLY A 330 18.44 13.04 -38.37
N SER A 331 19.45 13.64 -37.72
CA SER A 331 19.64 13.57 -36.26
C SER A 331 18.44 14.05 -35.45
N GLY A 332 17.80 15.15 -35.88
CA GLY A 332 16.64 15.70 -35.19
C GLY A 332 15.43 14.77 -35.14
N PHE A 333 15.25 13.84 -36.08
CA PHE A 333 14.08 12.95 -36.08
C PHE A 333 14.18 11.89 -34.97
N GLN A 334 15.36 11.29 -34.78
CA GLN A 334 15.56 10.24 -33.76
C GLN A 334 15.43 10.80 -32.34
N GLU A 335 15.91 12.03 -32.13
CA GLU A 335 15.76 12.75 -30.86
C GLU A 335 14.28 12.98 -30.51
N GLN A 336 13.43 13.32 -31.49
CA GLN A 336 11.97 13.47 -31.27
C GLN A 336 11.30 12.14 -30.94
N VAL A 337 11.70 11.06 -31.61
CA VAL A 337 11.16 9.72 -31.35
C VAL A 337 11.50 9.28 -29.93
N LEU A 338 12.74 9.52 -29.47
CA LEU A 338 13.15 9.17 -28.11
C LEU A 338 12.30 9.88 -27.05
N VAL A 339 12.09 11.20 -27.18
CA VAL A 339 11.27 11.96 -26.22
C VAL A 339 9.84 11.43 -26.19
N ARG A 340 9.23 11.13 -27.33
CA ARG A 340 7.88 10.52 -27.38
C ARG A 340 7.83 9.19 -26.65
N LYS A 341 8.80 8.31 -26.89
CA LYS A 341 8.88 7.02 -26.19
C LYS A 341 9.04 7.19 -24.67
N PHE A 342 9.75 8.22 -24.20
CA PHE A 342 9.81 8.53 -22.76
C PHE A 342 8.45 8.99 -22.20
N LEU A 343 7.69 9.79 -22.94
CA LEU A 343 6.35 10.21 -22.52
C LEU A 343 5.40 9.00 -22.45
N GLU A 344 5.42 8.14 -23.47
CA GLU A 344 4.62 6.89 -23.51
C GLU A 344 4.99 5.94 -22.37
N LEU A 345 6.29 5.79 -22.08
CA LEU A 345 6.78 4.98 -20.97
C LEU A 345 6.31 5.53 -19.61
N HIS A 346 6.34 6.85 -19.46
CA HIS A 346 5.89 7.53 -18.24
C HIS A 346 4.39 7.35 -18.02
N ASP A 347 3.59 7.61 -19.05
CA ASP A 347 2.13 7.41 -19.02
C ASP A 347 1.79 5.96 -18.66
N LYS A 348 2.44 4.98 -19.33
CA LYS A 348 2.26 3.55 -19.04
C LYS A 348 2.47 3.27 -17.55
N TYR A 349 3.65 3.57 -17.00
CA TYR A 349 3.95 3.20 -15.62
C TYR A 349 3.23 4.06 -14.58
N MET A 350 2.83 5.28 -14.89
CA MET A 350 1.95 6.06 -14.02
C MET A 350 0.56 5.40 -13.86
N VAL A 351 0.02 4.80 -14.92
CA VAL A 351 -1.21 3.99 -14.82
C VAL A 351 -1.01 2.81 -13.87
N TYR A 352 0.11 2.09 -13.96
CA TYR A 352 0.44 1.02 -13.00
C TYR A 352 0.53 1.52 -11.55
N VAL A 353 1.18 2.67 -11.33
CA VAL A 353 1.30 3.27 -9.99
C VAL A 353 -0.07 3.64 -9.42
N ASN A 354 -0.94 4.23 -10.23
CA ASN A 354 -2.25 4.69 -9.79
C ASN A 354 -3.21 3.52 -9.57
N ASP A 355 -3.30 2.60 -10.54
CA ASP A 355 -4.36 1.60 -10.60
C ASP A 355 -3.93 0.29 -9.93
N CYS A 356 -2.78 -0.28 -10.33
CA CYS A 356 -2.31 -1.56 -9.79
C CYS A 356 -1.76 -1.44 -8.36
N PHE A 357 -1.04 -0.35 -8.10
CA PHE A 357 -0.35 -0.11 -6.82
C PHE A 357 -1.07 0.91 -5.93
N MET A 358 -2.33 1.21 -6.23
CA MET A 358 -3.22 2.06 -5.41
C MET A 358 -2.61 3.40 -5.00
N ASN A 359 -1.90 4.06 -5.92
CA ASN A 359 -1.25 5.36 -5.70
C ASN A 359 -0.22 5.35 -4.55
N HIS A 360 0.41 4.20 -4.28
CA HIS A 360 1.31 4.03 -3.14
C HIS A 360 2.65 4.76 -3.34
N THR A 361 3.09 5.48 -2.30
CA THR A 361 4.25 6.40 -2.37
C THR A 361 5.58 5.71 -2.70
N LEU A 362 5.79 4.47 -2.27
CA LEU A 362 6.98 3.67 -2.65
C LEU A 362 7.10 3.51 -4.17
N PHE A 363 5.99 3.32 -4.88
CA PHE A 363 6.02 3.12 -6.33
C PHE A 363 6.20 4.43 -7.10
N HIS A 364 5.67 5.55 -6.58
CA HIS A 364 6.04 6.90 -7.05
C HIS A 364 7.52 7.18 -6.91
N LYS A 365 8.09 6.84 -5.76
CA LYS A 365 9.54 6.98 -5.51
C LYS A 365 10.35 6.08 -6.45
N ALA A 366 9.96 4.82 -6.61
CA ALA A 366 10.61 3.87 -7.50
C ALA A 366 10.58 4.34 -8.97
N LEU A 367 9.42 4.82 -9.45
CA LEU A 367 9.26 5.40 -10.78
C LEU A 367 10.17 6.62 -10.97
N LYS A 368 10.17 7.54 -9.99
CA LYS A 368 11.01 8.73 -10.01
C LYS A 368 12.50 8.39 -10.09
N GLU A 369 12.97 7.51 -9.21
CA GLU A 369 14.37 7.06 -9.21
C GLU A 369 14.74 6.36 -10.53
N ALA A 370 13.84 5.56 -11.12
CA ALA A 370 14.09 4.92 -12.42
C ALA A 370 14.29 5.97 -13.53
N PHE A 371 13.38 6.95 -13.63
CA PHE A 371 13.44 8.00 -14.64
C PHE A 371 14.67 8.90 -14.47
N GLU A 372 15.06 9.22 -13.23
CA GLU A 372 16.28 9.98 -12.95
C GLU A 372 17.55 9.28 -13.49
N ILE A 373 17.58 7.95 -13.59
CA ILE A 373 18.74 7.21 -14.10
C ILE A 373 18.93 7.38 -15.61
N PHE A 374 17.89 7.20 -16.41
CA PHE A 374 18.02 7.22 -17.87
C PHE A 374 17.72 8.60 -18.49
N CYS A 375 16.86 9.42 -17.88
CA CYS A 375 16.60 10.78 -18.38
C CYS A 375 17.79 11.72 -18.19
N ASN A 376 18.80 11.37 -17.38
CA ASN A 376 20.00 12.18 -17.22
C ASN A 376 21.22 11.66 -18.00
N LYS A 377 21.03 10.67 -18.89
CA LYS A 377 22.06 10.21 -19.82
C LYS A 377 22.12 11.13 -21.04
N THR A 378 23.34 11.46 -21.47
CA THR A 378 23.57 12.19 -22.72
C THR A 378 23.37 11.25 -23.91
N VAL A 379 22.65 11.69 -24.94
CA VAL A 379 22.37 10.89 -26.14
C VAL A 379 22.98 11.60 -27.34
N ALA A 380 23.93 10.95 -28.03
CA ALA A 380 24.61 11.51 -29.21
C ALA A 380 25.21 12.92 -29.00
N GLY A 381 25.67 13.22 -27.77
CA GLY A 381 26.22 14.52 -27.39
C GLY A 381 25.18 15.57 -26.97
N SER A 382 23.89 15.30 -27.18
CA SER A 382 22.77 16.14 -26.72
C SER A 382 22.41 15.78 -25.28
N SER A 383 22.26 16.80 -24.43
CA SER A 383 21.68 16.63 -23.08
C SER A 383 20.17 16.46 -23.17
N SER A 384 19.55 15.77 -22.22
CA SER A 384 18.08 15.66 -22.17
C SER A 384 17.38 17.02 -22.04
N ALA A 385 18.03 17.98 -21.37
CA ALA A 385 17.59 19.36 -21.34
C ALA A 385 17.46 19.98 -22.75
N GLU A 386 18.45 19.73 -23.62
CA GLU A 386 18.42 20.17 -25.01
C GLU A 386 17.38 19.41 -25.84
N LEU A 387 17.27 18.09 -25.65
CA LEU A 387 16.30 17.25 -26.36
C LEU A 387 14.86 17.69 -26.07
N LEU A 388 14.50 17.87 -24.79
CA LEU A 388 13.16 18.34 -24.41
C LEU A 388 12.88 19.76 -24.89
N SER A 389 13.87 20.64 -24.82
CA SER A 389 13.74 22.01 -25.31
C SER A 389 13.49 22.05 -26.82
N THR A 390 14.21 21.21 -27.57
CA THR A 390 14.06 21.05 -29.03
C THR A 390 12.73 20.41 -29.39
N PHE A 391 12.27 19.43 -28.61
CA PHE A 391 10.94 18.83 -28.76
C PHE A 391 9.82 19.85 -28.62
N CYS A 392 9.85 20.68 -27.57
CA CYS A 392 8.88 21.76 -27.41
C CYS A 392 8.92 22.76 -28.57
N ASP A 393 10.13 23.14 -29.01
CA ASP A 393 10.33 24.09 -30.11
C ASP A 393 9.75 23.57 -31.43
N ASN A 394 9.92 22.28 -31.73
CA ASN A 394 9.36 21.66 -32.93
C ASN A 394 7.83 21.58 -32.90
N ILE A 395 7.22 21.36 -31.74
CA ILE A 395 5.76 21.35 -31.59
C ILE A 395 5.16 22.76 -31.74
N LEU A 396 5.83 23.77 -31.18
CA LEU A 396 5.33 25.15 -31.12
C LEU A 396 5.62 25.98 -32.39
N LYS A 397 6.52 25.51 -33.25
CA LYS A 397 6.84 26.16 -34.52
C LYS A 397 5.71 26.03 -35.55
N LYS A 398 5.56 27.07 -36.37
CA LYS A 398 4.63 27.10 -37.50
C LYS A 398 4.94 25.96 -38.48
N GLY A 399 3.94 25.12 -38.78
CA GLY A 399 4.10 23.93 -39.62
C GLY A 399 4.51 22.65 -38.89
N GLY A 400 4.99 22.74 -37.63
CA GLY A 400 5.47 21.58 -36.87
C GLY A 400 4.36 20.70 -36.28
N SER A 401 3.17 21.26 -36.12
CA SER A 401 2.01 20.63 -35.46
C SER A 401 0.75 20.66 -36.31
N GLU A 402 0.84 20.83 -37.64
CA GLU A 402 -0.31 20.90 -38.58
C GLU A 402 -1.26 19.68 -38.53
N LYS A 403 -0.87 18.60 -37.85
CA LYS A 403 -1.65 17.36 -37.71
C LYS A 403 -2.23 17.14 -36.30
N LEU A 404 -1.93 18.00 -35.32
CA LEU A 404 -2.35 17.85 -33.93
C LEU A 404 -3.45 18.88 -33.59
N SER A 405 -4.41 18.50 -32.74
CA SER A 405 -5.36 19.45 -32.16
C SER A 405 -4.69 20.28 -31.06
N ASP A 406 -5.24 21.46 -30.77
CA ASP A 406 -4.76 22.33 -29.67
C ASP A 406 -4.74 21.57 -28.32
N GLU A 407 -5.78 20.78 -28.04
CA GLU A 407 -5.87 19.94 -26.84
C GLU A 407 -4.73 18.91 -26.75
N ALA A 408 -4.38 18.25 -27.86
CA ALA A 408 -3.30 17.28 -27.90
C ALA A 408 -1.92 17.93 -27.71
N ILE A 409 -1.76 19.17 -28.20
CA ILE A 409 -0.56 19.96 -27.98
C ILE A 409 -0.44 20.30 -26.49
N GLU A 410 -1.49 20.81 -25.86
CA GLU A 410 -1.47 21.15 -24.44
C GLU A 410 -1.19 19.94 -23.53
N ASP A 411 -1.80 18.78 -23.82
CA ASP A 411 -1.53 17.53 -23.11
C ASP A 411 -0.07 17.10 -23.27
N THR A 412 0.46 17.14 -24.50
CA THR A 412 1.86 16.82 -24.76
C THR A 412 2.82 17.73 -24.00
N LEU A 413 2.55 19.04 -23.98
CA LEU A 413 3.36 20.03 -23.26
C LEU A 413 3.31 19.79 -21.75
N GLU A 414 2.16 19.39 -21.20
CA GLU A 414 2.05 19.00 -19.80
C GLU A 414 2.89 17.77 -19.47
N LYS A 415 2.90 16.76 -20.34
CA LYS A 415 3.71 15.55 -20.15
C LYS A 415 5.21 15.87 -20.20
N VAL A 416 5.64 16.76 -21.10
CA VAL A 416 7.04 17.23 -21.12
C VAL A 416 7.42 17.94 -19.82
N VAL A 417 6.52 18.78 -19.29
CA VAL A 417 6.72 19.49 -18.04
C VAL A 417 6.78 18.53 -16.84
N LYS A 418 6.00 17.44 -16.84
CA LYS A 418 6.11 16.34 -15.86
C LYS A 418 7.46 15.64 -15.98
N LEU A 419 7.92 15.35 -17.20
CA LEU A 419 9.20 14.68 -17.43
C LEU A 419 10.40 15.54 -16.99
N LEU A 420 10.30 16.87 -17.09
CA LEU A 420 11.31 17.81 -16.61
C LEU A 420 11.59 17.65 -15.10
N ALA A 421 10.63 17.13 -14.32
CA ALA A 421 10.82 16.88 -12.90
C ALA A 421 11.93 15.86 -12.60
N TYR A 422 12.26 14.98 -13.55
CA TYR A 422 13.27 13.91 -13.42
C TYR A 422 14.66 14.31 -13.94
N ILE A 423 14.80 15.50 -14.52
CA ILE A 423 16.08 15.99 -15.05
C ILE A 423 16.81 16.81 -14.00
N SER A 424 18.12 16.61 -13.87
CA SER A 424 19.01 17.33 -12.96
C SER A 424 19.29 18.75 -13.45
N ASP A 425 19.63 18.91 -14.74
CA ASP A 425 20.08 20.18 -15.33
C ASP A 425 18.90 21.07 -15.81
N LYS A 426 17.98 21.41 -14.89
CA LYS A 426 16.80 22.24 -15.21
C LYS A 426 17.19 23.64 -15.70
N ASP A 427 18.25 24.22 -15.15
CA ASP A 427 18.75 25.53 -15.57
C ASP A 427 19.25 25.52 -17.02
N LEU A 428 19.87 24.40 -17.44
CA LEU A 428 20.30 24.20 -18.82
C LEU A 428 19.09 24.12 -19.76
N PHE A 429 18.02 23.43 -19.36
CA PHE A 429 16.76 23.43 -20.11
C PHE A 429 16.21 24.84 -20.25
N ALA A 430 16.17 25.62 -19.16
CA ALA A 430 15.67 26.99 -19.17
C ALA A 430 16.43 27.86 -20.18
N GLU A 431 17.75 27.77 -20.22
CA GLU A 431 18.58 28.56 -21.16
C GLU A 431 18.40 28.12 -22.63
N PHE A 432 18.35 26.80 -22.91
CA PHE A 432 18.03 26.32 -24.25
C PHE A 432 16.63 26.74 -24.70
N TYR A 433 15.64 26.58 -23.81
CA TYR A 433 14.26 26.93 -24.09
C TYR A 433 14.11 28.44 -24.32
N ARG A 434 14.73 29.27 -23.47
CA ARG A 434 14.75 30.73 -23.61
C ARG A 434 15.33 31.17 -24.95
N LYS A 435 16.43 30.55 -25.39
CA LYS A 435 17.05 30.84 -26.70
C LYS A 435 16.11 30.49 -27.86
N LYS A 436 15.41 29.34 -27.79
CA LYS A 436 14.46 28.91 -28.81
C LYS A 436 13.19 29.77 -28.83
N LEU A 437 12.63 30.07 -27.64
CA LEU A 437 11.51 30.99 -27.48
C LEU A 437 11.83 32.36 -28.08
N ALA A 438 13.02 32.93 -27.78
CA ALA A 438 13.43 34.22 -28.32
C ALA A 438 13.43 34.24 -29.86
N ARG A 439 13.87 33.14 -30.48
CA ARG A 439 13.86 32.99 -31.94
C ARG A 439 12.42 32.95 -32.48
N ARG A 440 11.54 32.18 -31.85
CA ARG A 440 10.12 32.07 -32.28
C ARG A 440 9.38 33.39 -32.15
N LEU A 441 9.62 34.10 -31.06
CA LEU A 441 9.04 35.39 -30.76
C LEU A 441 9.49 36.51 -31.72
N LEU A 442 10.77 36.54 -32.11
CA LEU A 442 11.31 37.61 -32.98
C LEU A 442 11.19 37.33 -34.48
N PHE A 443 11.37 36.06 -34.90
CA PHE A 443 11.56 35.73 -36.31
C PHE A 443 10.47 34.83 -36.87
N ASP A 444 10.13 33.75 -36.17
CA ASP A 444 9.32 32.68 -36.78
C ASP A 444 7.81 32.92 -36.70
N ARG A 445 7.35 33.99 -36.01
CA ARG A 445 5.94 34.25 -35.63
C ARG A 445 5.28 32.97 -35.12
N SER A 446 5.35 32.74 -33.81
CA SER A 446 4.70 31.65 -33.06
C SER A 446 3.42 31.16 -33.75
N ALA A 447 3.26 29.84 -33.88
CA ALA A 447 2.06 29.27 -34.51
C ALA A 447 0.78 29.69 -33.76
N ASN A 448 0.87 29.77 -32.42
CA ASN A 448 -0.19 30.20 -31.53
C ASN A 448 0.41 30.84 -30.25
N ASP A 449 0.06 32.11 -29.98
CA ASP A 449 0.53 32.86 -28.80
C ASP A 449 -0.01 32.27 -27.47
N ASP A 450 -1.16 31.60 -27.50
CA ASP A 450 -1.77 31.01 -26.30
C ASP A 450 -1.05 29.73 -25.87
N HIS A 451 -0.56 28.92 -26.82
CA HIS A 451 0.29 27.77 -26.50
C HIS A 451 1.62 28.17 -25.84
N GLU A 452 2.23 29.28 -26.27
CA GLU A 452 3.45 29.83 -25.65
C GLU A 452 3.19 30.29 -24.20
N LYS A 453 2.03 30.91 -23.93
CA LYS A 453 1.64 31.27 -22.55
C LYS A 453 1.29 30.03 -21.71
N CYS A 454 0.65 29.04 -22.32
CA CYS A 454 0.23 27.81 -21.67
C CYS A 454 1.44 27.05 -21.12
N ILE A 455 2.47 26.80 -21.94
CA ILE A 455 3.67 26.10 -21.49
C ILE A 455 4.45 26.90 -20.42
N LEU A 456 4.56 28.22 -20.54
CA LEU A 456 5.19 29.04 -19.50
C LEU A 456 4.44 28.95 -18.18
N THR A 457 3.10 28.92 -18.22
CA THR A 457 2.28 28.72 -17.02
C THR A 457 2.53 27.36 -16.39
N LYS A 458 2.59 26.29 -17.18
CA LYS A 458 2.88 24.93 -16.70
C LYS A 458 4.30 24.83 -16.13
N LEU A 459 5.30 25.42 -16.79
CA LEU A 459 6.68 25.49 -16.29
C LEU A 459 6.77 26.26 -14.97
N LYS A 460 6.04 27.36 -14.83
CA LYS A 460 5.97 28.15 -13.60
C LYS A 460 5.40 27.34 -12.44
N GLN A 461 4.36 26.55 -12.69
CA GLN A 461 3.73 25.70 -11.69
C GLN A 461 4.69 24.61 -11.17
N GLN A 462 5.46 23.97 -12.06
CA GLN A 462 6.39 22.90 -11.67
C GLN A 462 7.75 23.39 -11.15
N CYS A 463 8.32 24.44 -11.76
CA CYS A 463 9.69 24.88 -11.49
C CYS A 463 9.78 26.21 -10.71
N GLY A 464 8.64 26.88 -10.48
CA GLY A 464 8.55 28.14 -9.75
C GLY A 464 8.74 29.39 -10.62
N GLY A 465 8.35 30.55 -10.08
CA GLY A 465 8.35 31.82 -10.81
C GLY A 465 9.73 32.36 -11.19
N GLN A 466 10.78 32.03 -10.43
CA GLN A 466 12.14 32.45 -10.78
C GLN A 466 12.63 31.77 -12.07
N PHE A 467 12.22 30.52 -12.29
CA PHE A 467 12.58 29.75 -13.47
C PHE A 467 12.03 30.36 -14.76
N THR A 468 10.79 30.85 -14.73
CA THR A 468 10.10 31.41 -15.90
C THR A 468 10.27 32.92 -16.06
N SER A 469 10.74 33.64 -15.03
CA SER A 469 10.75 35.11 -14.99
C SER A 469 11.33 35.79 -16.24
N LYS A 470 12.48 35.31 -16.74
CA LYS A 470 13.10 35.87 -17.96
C LYS A 470 12.24 35.64 -19.21
N MET A 471 11.68 34.44 -19.35
CA MET A 471 10.85 34.06 -20.50
C MET A 471 9.49 34.78 -20.48
N GLU A 472 8.87 34.91 -19.30
CA GLU A 472 7.67 35.73 -19.10
C GLU A 472 7.96 37.20 -19.46
N GLY A 473 9.11 37.73 -19.04
CA GLY A 473 9.57 39.07 -19.40
C GLY A 473 9.69 39.29 -20.91
N MET A 474 10.14 38.28 -21.67
CA MET A 474 10.21 38.36 -23.14
C MET A 474 8.82 38.47 -23.79
N VAL A 475 7.83 37.74 -23.28
CA VAL A 475 6.44 37.82 -23.77
C VAL A 475 5.82 39.17 -23.44
N VAL A 476 6.10 39.71 -22.24
CA VAL A 476 5.66 41.05 -21.82
C VAL A 476 6.30 42.13 -22.70
N ASP A 477 7.60 42.04 -22.97
CA ASP A 477 8.30 43.00 -23.84
C ASP A 477 7.67 43.08 -25.23
N LEU A 478 7.31 41.93 -25.84
CA LEU A 478 6.65 41.93 -27.15
C LEU A 478 5.23 42.49 -27.11
N THR A 479 4.50 42.26 -26.02
CA THR A 479 3.17 42.85 -25.84
C THR A 479 3.28 44.38 -25.75
N LEU A 480 4.24 44.87 -24.97
CA LEU A 480 4.53 46.30 -24.83
C LEU A 480 5.12 46.93 -26.10
N ALA A 481 5.83 46.15 -26.92
CA ALA A 481 6.40 46.63 -28.18
C ALA A 481 5.31 47.09 -29.14
N ARG A 482 4.18 46.37 -29.23
CA ARG A 482 3.03 46.76 -30.07
C ARG A 482 2.44 48.11 -29.61
N ASP A 483 2.22 48.26 -28.31
CA ASP A 483 1.72 49.51 -27.72
C ASP A 483 2.71 50.68 -27.89
N ASN A 484 4.01 50.42 -27.78
CA ASN A 484 5.04 51.43 -27.97
C ASN A 484 5.14 51.86 -29.43
N GLN A 485 4.97 50.94 -30.37
CA GLN A 485 4.95 51.23 -31.79
C GLN A 485 3.75 52.13 -32.16
N LEU A 486 2.54 51.82 -31.67
CA LEU A 486 1.35 52.68 -31.89
C LEU A 486 1.56 54.10 -31.37
N LYS A 487 2.15 54.23 -30.18
CA LYS A 487 2.45 55.53 -29.56
C LYS A 487 3.56 56.28 -30.29
N PHE A 488 4.49 55.57 -30.91
CA PHE A 488 5.51 56.18 -31.77
C PHE A 488 4.89 56.70 -33.07
N GLU A 489 3.97 55.96 -33.68
CA GLU A 489 3.21 56.40 -34.85
C GLU A 489 2.32 57.61 -34.54
N GLU A 490 1.68 57.66 -33.37
CA GLU A 490 0.99 58.85 -32.86
C GLU A 490 1.94 60.05 -32.76
N TYR A 491 3.10 59.86 -32.13
CA TYR A 491 4.11 60.90 -32.00
C TYR A 491 4.58 61.44 -33.37
N LEU A 492 4.76 60.56 -34.37
CA LEU A 492 5.14 60.96 -35.72
C LEU A 492 4.02 61.74 -36.44
N ARG A 493 2.75 61.41 -36.20
CA ARG A 493 1.60 62.17 -36.73
C ARG A 493 1.54 63.58 -36.14
N ASP A 494 1.75 63.70 -34.84
CA ASP A 494 1.72 64.98 -34.13
C ASP A 494 2.96 65.84 -34.46
N ASN A 495 4.06 65.21 -34.88
CA ASN A 495 5.34 65.85 -35.17
C ASN A 495 5.81 65.59 -36.61
N SER A 496 4.99 65.98 -37.59
CA SER A 496 5.25 65.74 -39.03
C SER A 496 6.62 66.23 -39.54
N HIS A 497 7.15 67.30 -38.93
CA HIS A 497 8.47 67.86 -39.26
C HIS A 497 9.66 66.94 -38.92
N VAL A 498 9.44 65.94 -38.05
CA VAL A 498 10.48 65.00 -37.58
C VAL A 498 10.43 63.67 -38.34
N ASN A 499 9.45 63.47 -39.24
CA ASN A 499 9.31 62.22 -39.98
C ASN A 499 10.55 61.96 -40.86
N PRO A 500 11.27 60.83 -40.67
CA PRO A 500 12.49 60.52 -41.41
C PRO A 500 12.27 60.05 -42.85
N GLY A 501 11.02 59.82 -43.28
CA GLY A 501 10.69 59.40 -44.65
C GLY A 501 10.93 57.92 -44.95
N ILE A 502 11.26 57.12 -43.93
CA ILE A 502 11.36 55.66 -43.98
C ILE A 502 10.42 55.08 -42.93
N ASP A 503 9.67 54.03 -43.30
CA ASP A 503 8.84 53.29 -42.35
C ASP A 503 9.74 52.54 -41.36
N LEU A 504 9.65 52.94 -40.09
CA LEU A 504 10.44 52.36 -39.00
C LEU A 504 9.51 51.64 -38.01
N THR A 505 9.78 50.34 -37.81
CA THR A 505 9.20 49.56 -36.71
C THR A 505 10.30 49.23 -35.70
N VAL A 506 10.08 49.55 -34.42
CA VAL A 506 11.07 49.30 -33.36
C VAL A 506 10.48 48.40 -32.28
N THR A 507 11.16 47.29 -32.04
CA THR A 507 10.85 46.38 -30.94
C THR A 507 11.84 46.60 -29.80
N VAL A 508 11.37 47.15 -28.69
CA VAL A 508 12.21 47.41 -27.50
C VAL A 508 12.27 46.15 -26.62
N LEU A 509 13.47 45.67 -26.35
CA LEU A 509 13.73 44.45 -25.56
C LEU A 509 14.46 44.78 -24.25
N THR A 510 14.06 44.17 -23.15
CA THR A 510 14.67 44.38 -21.82
C THR A 510 15.95 43.56 -21.68
N THR A 511 17.09 44.22 -21.46
CA THR A 511 18.37 43.56 -21.21
C THR A 511 18.30 42.66 -19.97
N GLY A 512 18.72 41.40 -20.10
CA GLY A 512 18.70 40.41 -19.02
C GLY A 512 17.58 39.36 -19.13
N PHE A 513 16.48 39.68 -19.82
CA PHE A 513 15.45 38.69 -20.17
C PHE A 513 15.83 37.95 -21.45
N TRP A 514 16.28 38.68 -22.47
CA TRP A 514 16.61 38.15 -23.77
C TRP A 514 18.01 37.53 -23.83
N PRO A 515 18.26 36.55 -24.73
CA PRO A 515 19.60 36.00 -24.95
C PRO A 515 20.62 37.07 -25.33
N SER A 516 21.90 36.78 -25.09
CA SER A 516 22.97 37.68 -25.53
C SER A 516 23.13 37.59 -27.05
N TYR A 517 23.00 38.72 -27.73
CA TYR A 517 23.19 38.85 -29.16
C TYR A 517 24.51 39.53 -29.47
N LYS A 518 25.14 39.16 -30.60
CA LYS A 518 26.34 39.85 -31.06
C LYS A 518 25.97 41.27 -31.49
N SER A 519 26.63 42.25 -30.87
CA SER A 519 26.66 43.63 -31.33
C SER A 519 27.87 43.83 -32.24
N PHE A 520 27.68 44.56 -33.33
CA PHE A 520 28.76 45.03 -34.20
C PHE A 520 28.38 46.40 -34.72
N ASP A 521 29.39 47.21 -35.02
CA ASP A 521 29.17 48.54 -35.58
C ASP A 521 28.88 48.43 -37.08
N LEU A 522 27.83 49.12 -37.51
CA LEU A 522 27.42 49.23 -38.91
C LEU A 522 27.46 50.70 -39.31
N ASN A 523 28.06 50.96 -40.48
CA ASN A 523 27.97 52.26 -41.13
C ASN A 523 26.59 52.39 -41.78
N LEU A 524 25.63 52.95 -41.03
CA LEU A 524 24.28 53.16 -41.50
C LEU A 524 24.18 54.38 -42.43
N PRO A 525 23.33 54.35 -43.47
CA PRO A 525 22.97 55.52 -44.25
C PRO A 525 22.38 56.64 -43.37
N SER A 526 22.53 57.89 -43.81
CA SER A 526 22.07 59.07 -43.08
C SER A 526 20.59 59.04 -42.72
N GLU A 527 19.78 58.47 -43.60
CA GLU A 527 18.34 58.33 -43.48
C GLU A 527 17.99 57.35 -42.35
N MET A 528 18.73 56.25 -42.23
CA MET A 528 18.57 55.29 -41.13
C MET A 528 19.04 55.88 -39.80
N ILE A 529 20.17 56.61 -39.79
CA ILE A 529 20.65 57.31 -38.58
C ILE A 529 19.57 58.27 -38.07
N ARG A 530 18.97 59.06 -38.97
CA ARG A 530 17.86 59.95 -38.62
C ARG A 530 16.69 59.18 -37.99
N CYS A 531 16.31 58.03 -38.53
CA CYS A 531 15.26 57.19 -37.92
C CYS A 531 15.59 56.79 -36.47
N LEU A 532 16.84 56.37 -36.21
CA LEU A 532 17.27 55.98 -34.87
C LEU A 532 17.24 57.16 -33.88
N GLU A 533 17.67 58.35 -34.32
CA GLU A 533 17.64 59.57 -33.51
C GLU A 533 16.22 60.01 -33.17
N VAL A 534 15.30 59.95 -34.13
CA VAL A 534 13.88 60.29 -33.94
C VAL A 534 13.23 59.35 -32.94
N PHE A 535 13.47 58.05 -33.07
CA PHE A 535 12.95 57.08 -32.11
C PHE A 535 13.58 57.27 -30.72
N LYS A 536 14.89 57.55 -30.65
CA LYS A 536 15.57 57.83 -29.38
C LYS A 536 14.97 59.04 -28.67
N GLY A 537 14.73 60.14 -29.40
CA GLY A 537 14.08 61.34 -28.87
C GLY A 537 12.68 61.04 -28.32
N PHE A 538 11.86 60.32 -29.09
CA PHE A 538 10.56 59.83 -28.61
C PHE A 538 10.69 59.02 -27.32
N TYR A 539 11.59 58.05 -27.27
CA TYR A 539 11.72 57.13 -26.14
C TYR A 539 12.23 57.81 -24.87
N GLU A 540 13.10 58.81 -25.00
CA GLU A 540 13.61 59.63 -23.89
C GLU A 540 12.51 60.50 -23.25
N THR A 541 11.50 60.94 -24.02
CA THR A 541 10.34 61.65 -23.43
C THR A 541 9.56 60.78 -22.45
N ARG A 542 9.60 59.45 -22.61
CA ARG A 542 8.83 58.49 -21.82
C ARG A 542 9.64 57.84 -20.72
N THR A 543 10.96 57.67 -20.91
CA THR A 543 11.82 56.97 -19.95
C THR A 543 13.12 57.74 -19.70
N LYS A 544 13.17 58.51 -18.61
CA LYS A 544 14.32 59.38 -18.27
C LYS A 544 15.56 58.64 -17.76
N HIS A 545 15.45 57.34 -17.44
CA HIS A 545 16.52 56.57 -16.80
C HIS A 545 16.92 55.29 -17.56
N ARG A 546 16.41 55.09 -18.79
CA ARG A 546 16.71 53.90 -19.59
C ARG A 546 17.61 54.28 -20.76
N LYS A 547 18.63 53.45 -21.02
CA LYS A 547 19.54 53.60 -22.16
C LYS A 547 19.16 52.59 -23.24
N LEU A 548 19.05 53.06 -24.48
CA LEU A 548 18.83 52.20 -25.65
C LEU A 548 20.16 51.78 -26.26
N THR A 549 20.24 50.51 -26.68
CA THR A 549 21.34 49.94 -27.45
C THR A 549 20.75 49.22 -28.65
N TRP A 550 21.21 49.56 -29.86
CA TRP A 550 20.70 48.95 -31.10
C TRP A 550 21.41 47.63 -31.38
N ILE A 551 20.63 46.57 -31.60
CA ILE A 551 21.15 45.23 -31.93
C ILE A 551 20.85 44.94 -33.40
N TYR A 552 21.77 45.34 -34.28
CA TYR A 552 21.55 45.23 -35.72
C TYR A 552 21.48 43.80 -36.24
N SER A 553 22.05 42.82 -35.51
CA SER A 553 21.98 41.39 -35.87
C SER A 553 20.55 40.82 -35.88
N LEU A 554 19.58 41.51 -35.27
CA LEU A 554 18.17 41.13 -35.25
C LEU A 554 17.32 41.94 -36.23
N GLY A 555 17.89 42.99 -36.83
CA GLY A 555 17.16 43.90 -37.70
C GLY A 555 16.90 43.30 -39.08
N THR A 556 15.79 43.69 -39.70
CA THR A 556 15.48 43.41 -41.10
C THR A 556 15.20 44.73 -41.81
N CYS A 557 15.57 44.83 -43.09
CA CYS A 557 15.22 45.98 -43.92
C CYS A 557 14.65 45.49 -45.25
N HIS A 558 13.69 46.22 -45.80
CA HIS A 558 13.12 45.97 -47.11
C HIS A 558 13.70 47.00 -48.08
N VAL A 559 14.28 46.53 -49.18
CA VAL A 559 14.88 47.39 -50.21
C VAL A 559 14.12 47.18 -51.50
N THR A 560 13.60 48.26 -52.07
CA THR A 560 12.95 48.23 -53.39
C THR A 560 13.99 48.53 -54.46
N GLY A 561 14.34 47.53 -55.26
CA GLY A 561 15.20 47.71 -56.43
C GLY A 561 14.39 48.12 -57.66
N CYS A 562 14.63 49.31 -58.20
CA CYS A 562 14.12 49.70 -59.51
C CYS A 562 15.17 49.33 -60.58
N CYS A 563 15.00 48.18 -61.24
CA CYS A 563 15.79 47.86 -62.42
C CYS A 563 15.27 48.64 -63.64
N PRO A 564 16.08 49.51 -64.27
CA PRO A 564 15.68 50.17 -65.50
C PRO A 564 15.50 49.11 -66.60
N THR A 565 14.29 49.00 -67.13
CA THR A 565 14.01 48.19 -68.31
C THR A 565 14.61 48.87 -69.53
N ALA A 566 15.61 48.26 -70.15
CA ALA A 566 16.00 48.50 -71.54
C ALA A 566 16.49 47.15 -72.07
N ILE A 567 16.05 46.58 -73.20
CA ILE A 567 15.67 47.17 -74.48
C ILE A 567 14.62 46.25 -75.13
N GLN A 568 13.48 46.82 -75.53
CA GLN A 568 12.67 46.27 -76.62
C GLN A 568 12.89 47.18 -77.82
N GLN A 569 13.73 46.76 -78.78
CA GLN A 569 13.65 47.21 -80.17
C GLN A 569 14.43 46.25 -81.11
N CYS A 570 13.63 45.66 -82.00
CA CYS A 570 13.91 44.97 -83.27
C CYS A 570 14.71 43.67 -83.26
#